data_AF-A0A370FN49-F1
#
_entry.id   AF-A0A370FN49-F1
#
_cell.length_a   1.000
_cell.length_b   1.000
_cell.length_c   1.000
_cell.angle_alpha   90.00
_cell.angle_beta   90.00
_cell.angle_gamma   90.00
#
_symmetry.space_group_name_H-M   'P 1'
#
loop_
_entity.id
_entity.type
_entity.pdbx_description
1 polymer ?
#
loop_
_entity_poly.entity_id
_entity_poly.type
_entity_poly.pdbx_seq_one_letter_code
_entity_poly.pdbx_strand_id
1 'polypeptide(L)'
;MQRLVLLAILGLTAALARAEPAFVQVLPDGKRELFTTRVLAPGDEIQSQFPDSSGRPRCCVKLRVLNTLPDSSRVTDQLNEEHVYSYQLPASDLINGVPFIGAAWTGPFKGKVRNPMPTVCTSNEGAHLLLMERGRPKAHLYMYFGYDVEPTCTERLLARFE
;
A
#
# COMPACT_ATOMS: atom_id res chain seq x y z
N MET A 1 33.26 -17.40 48.18
CA MET A 1 33.03 -16.13 47.44
C MET A 1 32.75 -16.52 45.99
N GLN A 2 31.51 -16.90 45.68
CA GLN A 2 30.43 -16.08 45.13
C GLN A 2 30.45 -16.13 43.58
N ARG A 3 29.62 -17.04 43.04
CA ARG A 3 29.37 -17.23 41.61
C ARG A 3 28.51 -16.06 41.11
N LEU A 4 29.01 -15.24 40.18
CA LEU A 4 28.19 -14.30 39.42
C LEU A 4 27.61 -15.02 38.20
N VAL A 5 26.29 -15.21 38.20
CA VAL A 5 25.52 -15.61 37.02
C VAL A 5 24.97 -14.33 36.39
N LEU A 6 25.51 -13.91 35.25
CA LEU A 6 24.92 -12.85 34.44
C LEU A 6 23.75 -13.45 33.63
N LEU A 7 22.51 -13.11 33.99
CA LEU A 7 21.37 -13.30 33.09
C LEU A 7 21.37 -12.17 32.04
N ALA A 8 21.70 -12.51 30.80
CA ALA A 8 21.46 -11.63 29.66
C ALA A 8 19.96 -11.64 29.32
N ILE A 9 19.26 -10.56 29.64
CA ILE A 9 17.88 -10.33 29.21
C ILE A 9 17.93 -9.95 27.73
N LEU A 10 17.72 -10.93 26.84
CA LEU A 10 17.42 -10.65 25.43
C LEU A 10 16.05 -9.95 25.37
N GLY A 11 16.09 -8.63 25.28
CA GLY A 11 14.92 -7.81 24.97
C GLY A 11 14.42 -8.14 23.57
N LEU A 12 13.42 -9.01 23.48
CA LEU A 12 12.68 -9.27 22.25
C LEU A 12 11.85 -8.00 21.96
N THR A 13 12.40 -7.10 21.14
CA THR A 13 11.62 -5.97 20.59
C THR A 13 10.53 -6.55 19.72
N ALA A 14 9.33 -6.70 20.29
CA ALA A 14 8.13 -7.00 19.53
C ALA A 14 7.91 -5.83 18.57
N ALA A 15 8.25 -6.02 17.29
CA ALA A 15 7.87 -5.10 16.23
C ALA A 15 6.35 -4.97 16.30
N LEU A 16 5.86 -3.81 16.72
CA LEU A 16 4.43 -3.52 16.79
C LEU A 16 3.81 -3.86 15.44
N ALA A 17 2.79 -4.72 15.46
CA ALA A 17 2.00 -5.12 14.32
C ALA A 17 1.31 -3.88 13.71
N ARG A 18 2.02 -3.17 12.83
CA ARG A 18 1.54 -1.93 12.22
C ARG A 18 1.05 -2.20 10.80
N ALA A 19 -0.16 -1.71 10.53
CA ALA A 19 -0.67 -1.64 9.18
C ALA A 19 0.10 -0.58 8.39
N GLU A 20 0.64 -0.95 7.23
CA GLU A 20 1.32 -0.05 6.31
C GLU A 20 0.47 0.19 5.06
N PRO A 21 0.52 1.39 4.47
CA PRO A 21 -0.23 1.69 3.27
C PRO A 21 0.42 1.02 2.05
N ALA A 22 -0.40 0.74 1.03
CA ALA A 22 0.02 0.12 -0.20
C ALA A 22 -0.84 0.57 -1.38
N PHE A 23 -0.26 0.62 -2.57
CA PHE A 23 -1.04 0.70 -3.80
C PHE A 23 -1.63 -0.66 -4.14
N VAL A 24 -2.84 -0.65 -4.70
CA VAL A 24 -3.38 -1.76 -5.48
C VAL A 24 -3.59 -1.30 -6.91
N GLN A 25 -3.13 -2.09 -7.88
CA GLN A 25 -3.40 -1.94 -9.30
C GLN A 25 -4.25 -3.12 -9.77
N VAL A 26 -5.30 -2.85 -10.54
CA VAL A 26 -6.05 -3.86 -11.28
C VAL A 26 -5.91 -3.54 -12.77
N LEU A 27 -5.40 -4.51 -13.52
CA LEU A 27 -5.20 -4.42 -14.96
C LEU A 27 -6.51 -4.79 -15.71
N PRO A 28 -6.62 -4.46 -17.02
CA PRO A 28 -7.81 -4.77 -17.80
C PRO A 28 -8.15 -6.26 -17.89
N ASP A 29 -7.15 -7.15 -17.77
CA ASP A 29 -7.33 -8.61 -17.74
C ASP A 29 -7.72 -9.14 -16.34
N GLY A 30 -7.98 -8.26 -15.39
CA GLY A 30 -8.35 -8.60 -14.01
C GLY A 30 -7.18 -8.94 -13.12
N LYS A 31 -5.93 -9.01 -13.62
CA LYS A 31 -4.75 -9.19 -12.76
C LYS A 31 -4.66 -8.07 -11.75
N ARG A 32 -4.37 -8.45 -10.51
CA ARG A 32 -4.25 -7.52 -9.39
C ARG A 32 -2.86 -7.59 -8.81
N GLU A 33 -2.23 -6.42 -8.69
CA GLU A 33 -0.90 -6.23 -8.14
C GLU A 33 -0.96 -5.29 -6.94
N LEU A 34 -0.05 -5.50 -5.99
CA LEU A 34 0.09 -4.69 -4.78
C LEU A 34 1.53 -4.17 -4.70
N PHE A 35 1.68 -2.91 -4.32
CA PHE A 35 2.98 -2.27 -4.11
C PHE A 35 3.05 -1.66 -2.72
N THR A 36 4.07 -2.04 -1.93
CA THR A 36 4.21 -1.62 -0.53
C THR A 36 5.68 -1.58 -0.10
N THR A 37 6.05 -0.74 0.86
CA THR A 37 7.42 -0.72 1.42
C THR A 37 7.66 -1.81 2.48
N ARG A 38 6.63 -2.61 2.78
CA ARG A 38 6.70 -3.69 3.76
C ARG A 38 6.91 -5.04 3.07
N VAL A 39 7.89 -5.81 3.54
CA VAL A 39 7.96 -7.25 3.23
C VAL A 39 6.78 -7.97 3.89
N LEU A 40 5.93 -8.60 3.09
CA LEU A 40 4.75 -9.32 3.58
C LEU A 40 5.09 -10.77 3.94
N ALA A 41 4.68 -11.16 5.15
CA ALA A 41 4.86 -12.52 5.65
C ALA A 41 3.60 -13.37 5.40
N PRO A 42 3.72 -14.72 5.35
CA PRO A 42 2.56 -15.60 5.39
C PRO A 42 1.67 -15.29 6.60
N GLY A 43 0.40 -14.96 6.33
CA GLY A 43 -0.58 -14.61 7.36
C GLY A 43 -0.81 -13.10 7.55
N ASP A 44 -0.02 -12.23 6.91
CA ASP A 44 -0.36 -10.81 6.79
C ASP A 44 -1.71 -10.64 6.07
N GLU A 45 -2.53 -9.70 6.55
CA GLU A 45 -3.82 -9.37 5.95
C GLU A 45 -3.63 -8.19 4.99
N ILE A 46 -4.36 -8.23 3.87
CA ILE A 46 -4.51 -7.09 2.96
C ILE A 46 -5.96 -6.66 2.99
N GLN A 47 -6.19 -5.38 3.25
CA GLN A 47 -7.51 -4.76 3.10
C GLN A 47 -7.43 -3.72 1.98
N SER A 48 -8.04 -4.05 0.84
CA SER A 48 -7.86 -3.31 -0.40
C SER A 48 -9.14 -2.60 -0.81
N GLN A 49 -9.00 -1.39 -1.34
CA GLN A 49 -10.04 -0.78 -2.17
C GLN A 49 -10.28 -1.63 -3.43
N PHE A 50 -11.49 -1.53 -3.96
CA PHE A 50 -11.91 -2.12 -5.22
C PHE A 50 -12.85 -1.14 -5.94
N PRO A 51 -12.90 -1.14 -7.28
CA PRO A 51 -13.83 -0.26 -7.98
C PRO A 51 -15.27 -0.82 -7.88
N ASP A 52 -16.26 0.06 -7.76
CA ASP A 52 -17.65 -0.32 -8.08
C ASP A 52 -17.89 -0.37 -9.60
N SER A 53 -19.14 -0.63 -9.98
CA SER A 53 -19.56 -0.68 -11.39
C SER A 53 -19.33 0.63 -12.16
N SER A 54 -19.12 1.76 -11.46
CA SER A 54 -18.80 3.06 -12.06
C SER A 54 -17.31 3.40 -11.99
N GLY A 55 -16.46 2.45 -11.58
CA GLY A 55 -15.02 2.65 -11.42
C GLY A 55 -14.64 3.42 -10.14
N ARG A 56 -15.60 3.76 -9.27
CA ARG A 56 -15.31 4.55 -8.07
C ARG A 56 -14.73 3.66 -6.98
N PRO A 57 -13.75 4.14 -6.19
CA PRO A 57 -13.17 3.35 -5.13
C PRO A 57 -14.20 3.06 -4.03
N ARG A 58 -14.39 1.78 -3.74
CA ARG A 58 -15.15 1.25 -2.61
C ARG A 58 -14.24 0.52 -1.66
N CYS A 59 -14.72 0.38 -0.44
CA CYS A 59 -13.97 -0.26 0.61
C CYS A 59 -14.76 -1.35 1.32
N CYS A 60 -14.13 -2.42 1.78
CA CYS A 60 -12.84 -2.94 1.29
C CYS A 60 -12.97 -4.46 1.18
N VAL A 61 -12.16 -5.06 0.30
CA VAL A 61 -12.05 -6.52 0.21
C VAL A 61 -10.84 -7.00 1.00
N LYS A 62 -10.98 -8.14 1.67
CA LYS A 62 -9.89 -8.82 2.35
C LYS A 62 -9.20 -9.77 1.39
N LEU A 63 -7.88 -9.65 1.27
CA LEU A 63 -7.05 -10.40 0.35
C LEU A 63 -5.81 -10.95 1.07
N ARG A 64 -5.10 -11.83 0.38
CA ARG A 64 -3.79 -12.34 0.77
C ARG A 64 -2.88 -12.35 -0.45
N VAL A 65 -1.57 -12.27 -0.21
CA VAL A 65 -0.57 -12.44 -1.27
C VAL A 65 -0.66 -13.85 -1.82
N LEU A 66 -0.59 -13.98 -3.15
CA LEU A 66 -0.38 -15.27 -3.82
C LEU A 66 1.10 -15.53 -4.05
N ASN A 67 1.81 -14.57 -4.63
CA ASN A 67 3.22 -14.66 -4.97
C ASN A 67 3.90 -13.30 -4.82
N THR A 68 5.21 -13.32 -4.62
CA THR A 68 6.08 -12.15 -4.82
C THR A 68 6.30 -11.95 -6.33
N LEU A 69 6.28 -10.70 -6.78
CA LEU A 69 6.61 -10.32 -8.15
C LEU A 69 8.01 -9.70 -8.18
N PRO A 70 8.66 -9.64 -9.37
CA PRO A 70 9.85 -8.82 -9.55
C PRO A 70 9.59 -7.36 -9.15
N ASP A 71 10.66 -6.67 -8.74
CA ASP A 71 10.57 -5.25 -8.41
C ASP A 71 10.09 -4.44 -9.62
N SER A 72 9.22 -3.48 -9.34
CA SER A 72 8.67 -2.57 -10.35
C SER A 72 9.39 -1.24 -10.26
N SER A 73 10.11 -0.87 -11.32
CA SER A 73 10.71 0.46 -11.41
C SER A 73 9.69 1.59 -11.56
N ARG A 74 8.40 1.27 -11.72
CA ARG A 74 7.32 2.25 -11.88
C ARG A 74 6.82 2.80 -10.56
N VAL A 75 7.09 2.14 -9.43
CA VAL A 75 6.58 2.57 -8.12
C VAL A 75 7.72 2.89 -7.17
N THR A 76 7.66 4.06 -6.56
CA THR A 76 8.70 4.57 -5.66
C THR A 76 8.08 5.12 -4.37
N ASP A 77 8.81 5.03 -3.26
CA ASP A 77 8.50 5.79 -2.05
C ASP A 77 9.14 7.18 -2.14
N GLN A 78 8.31 8.20 -2.32
CA GLN A 78 8.73 9.58 -2.43
C GLN A 78 8.98 10.24 -1.08
N LEU A 79 8.58 9.61 0.03
CA LEU A 79 8.74 10.21 1.36
C LEU A 79 10.04 9.78 2.05
N ASN A 80 10.37 8.49 2.03
CA ASN A 80 11.54 7.96 2.76
C ASN A 80 12.53 7.23 1.85
N GLU A 81 12.29 7.18 0.54
CA GLU A 81 13.13 6.46 -0.43
C GLU A 81 13.29 4.95 -0.08
N GLU A 82 12.29 4.37 0.59
CA GLU A 82 12.28 2.95 0.92
C GLU A 82 12.05 2.07 -0.34
N HIS A 83 12.57 0.85 -0.29
CA HIS A 83 12.33 -0.15 -1.34
C HIS A 83 10.84 -0.49 -1.43
N VAL A 84 10.28 -0.50 -2.65
CA VAL A 84 8.90 -0.89 -2.89
C VAL A 84 8.85 -2.32 -3.43
N TYR A 85 8.24 -3.20 -2.64
CA TYR A 85 7.99 -4.59 -3.00
C TYR A 85 6.69 -4.75 -3.79
N SER A 86 6.71 -5.65 -4.77
CA SER A 86 5.56 -5.99 -5.62
C SER A 86 5.01 -7.38 -5.30
N TYR A 87 3.69 -7.52 -5.26
CA TYR A 87 3.02 -8.80 -4.98
C TYR A 87 1.83 -9.05 -5.90
N GLN A 88 1.63 -10.32 -6.25
CA GLN A 88 0.44 -10.79 -6.95
C GLN A 88 -0.69 -11.03 -5.94
N LEU A 89 -1.87 -10.51 -6.24
CA LEU A 89 -3.09 -10.75 -5.49
C LEU A 89 -4.07 -11.63 -6.28
N PRO A 90 -5.10 -12.21 -5.62
CA PRO A 90 -6.21 -12.83 -6.32
C PRO A 90 -6.80 -11.88 -7.35
N ALA A 91 -7.05 -12.41 -8.55
CA ALA A 91 -7.63 -11.66 -9.65
C ALA A 91 -8.96 -11.01 -9.23
N SER A 92 -9.27 -9.88 -9.86
CA SER A 92 -10.53 -9.20 -9.66
C SER A 92 -11.54 -9.70 -10.68
N ASP A 93 -12.74 -10.05 -10.23
CA ASP A 93 -13.88 -10.40 -11.10
C ASP A 93 -14.50 -9.14 -11.75
N LEU A 94 -13.68 -8.18 -12.18
CA LEU A 94 -14.20 -6.95 -12.80
C LEU A 94 -14.93 -7.29 -14.08
N ILE A 95 -16.25 -7.14 -14.01
CA ILE A 95 -17.19 -7.49 -15.07
C ILE A 95 -16.89 -6.72 -16.38
N ASN A 96 -16.17 -5.60 -16.32
CA ASN A 96 -15.98 -4.69 -17.45
C ASN A 96 -14.52 -4.40 -17.85
N GLY A 97 -13.53 -5.05 -17.24
CA GLY A 97 -12.10 -4.85 -17.62
C GLY A 97 -11.59 -3.41 -17.47
N VAL A 98 -12.25 -2.57 -16.67
CA VAL A 98 -11.80 -1.19 -16.43
C VAL A 98 -10.60 -1.23 -15.49
N PRO A 99 -9.43 -0.68 -15.88
CA PRO A 99 -8.27 -0.63 -15.00
C PRO A 99 -8.56 0.26 -13.79
N PHE A 100 -7.99 -0.12 -12.65
CA PHE A 100 -8.22 0.58 -11.38
C PHE A 100 -6.91 0.73 -10.60
N ILE A 101 -6.73 1.89 -9.99
CA ILE A 101 -5.66 2.13 -9.03
C ILE A 101 -6.31 2.64 -7.74
N GLY A 102 -5.96 2.01 -6.62
CA GLY A 102 -6.52 2.34 -5.32
C GLY A 102 -5.52 2.11 -4.19
N ALA A 103 -5.99 2.32 -2.97
CA ALA A 103 -5.22 2.10 -1.76
C ALA A 103 -5.56 0.76 -1.09
N ALA A 104 -4.60 0.25 -0.35
CA ALA A 104 -4.74 -0.87 0.55
C ALA A 104 -3.99 -0.62 1.87
N TRP A 105 -4.37 -1.38 2.89
CA TRP A 105 -3.60 -1.57 4.11
C TRP A 105 -3.02 -2.98 4.13
N THR A 106 -1.78 -3.13 4.59
CA THR A 106 -1.06 -4.40 4.64
C THR A 106 -0.40 -4.61 6.00
N GLY A 107 -0.32 -5.87 6.45
CA GLY A 107 0.48 -6.24 7.62
C GLY A 107 -0.22 -7.22 8.57
N PRO A 108 0.38 -7.47 9.74
CA PRO A 108 -0.05 -8.52 10.67
C PRO A 108 -1.26 -8.12 11.53
N PHE A 109 -2.10 -7.22 11.02
CA PHE A 109 -3.34 -6.84 11.67
C PHE A 109 -4.45 -7.84 11.32
N LYS A 110 -5.36 -8.06 12.27
CA LYS A 110 -6.58 -8.83 12.04
C LYS A 110 -7.77 -7.98 12.45
N GLY A 111 -8.78 -7.91 11.60
CA GLY A 111 -10.08 -7.35 12.00
C GLY A 111 -10.61 -6.25 11.10
N LYS A 112 -11.02 -5.12 11.68
CA LYS A 112 -11.79 -4.07 11.00
C LYS A 112 -10.97 -3.33 9.95
N VAL A 113 -11.68 -2.76 8.98
CA VAL A 113 -11.12 -1.82 8.01
C VAL A 113 -10.45 -0.66 8.74
N ARG A 114 -9.16 -0.43 8.45
CA ARG A 114 -8.48 0.76 8.97
C ARG A 114 -8.96 1.98 8.19
N ASN A 115 -9.70 2.85 8.87
CA ASN A 115 -10.18 4.11 8.33
C ASN A 115 -9.45 5.29 8.98
N PRO A 116 -9.21 6.39 8.23
CA PRO A 116 -9.49 6.51 6.79
C PRO A 116 -8.52 5.67 5.94
N MET A 117 -8.93 5.33 4.71
CA MET A 117 -8.01 4.78 3.72
C MET A 117 -7.01 5.86 3.28
N PRO A 118 -5.79 5.48 2.84
CA PRO A 118 -4.90 6.38 2.13
C PRO A 118 -5.61 7.00 0.92
N THR A 119 -5.28 8.26 0.63
CA THR A 119 -5.82 8.97 -0.52
C THR A 119 -5.06 8.54 -1.77
N VAL A 120 -5.78 8.23 -2.83
CA VAL A 120 -5.21 8.04 -4.17
C VAL A 120 -5.73 9.11 -5.10
N CYS A 121 -4.83 9.75 -5.82
CA CYS A 121 -5.13 10.74 -6.85
C CYS A 121 -4.04 10.72 -7.92
N THR A 122 -4.27 11.39 -9.04
CA THR A 122 -3.35 11.45 -10.19
C THR A 122 -2.73 12.84 -10.32
N SER A 123 -1.46 12.88 -10.69
CA SER A 123 -0.82 14.02 -11.35
C SER A 123 -0.81 13.77 -12.86
N ASN A 124 -0.17 14.64 -13.65
CA ASN A 124 -0.17 14.50 -15.11
C ASN A 124 0.49 13.22 -15.62
N GLU A 125 1.39 12.59 -14.85
CA GLU A 125 2.22 11.46 -15.33
C GLU A 125 2.08 10.18 -14.49
N GLY A 126 1.24 10.21 -13.44
CA GLY A 126 1.18 9.10 -12.51
C GLY A 126 0.12 9.22 -11.44
N ALA A 127 0.09 8.23 -10.56
CA ALA A 127 -0.74 8.22 -9.36
C ALA A 127 0.10 8.41 -8.09
N HIS A 128 -0.48 9.12 -7.14
CA HIS A 128 0.02 9.29 -5.79
C HIS A 128 -0.84 8.48 -4.82
N LEU A 129 -0.20 7.79 -3.90
CA LEU A 129 -0.82 7.30 -2.68
C LEU A 129 -0.28 8.13 -1.53
N LEU A 130 -1.19 8.81 -0.83
CA LEU A 130 -0.86 9.81 0.16
C LEU A 130 -1.54 9.46 1.48
N LEU A 131 -0.74 9.39 2.55
CA LEU A 131 -1.24 9.17 3.89
C LEU A 131 -0.73 10.26 4.84
N MET A 132 -1.67 10.98 5.45
CA MET A 132 -1.39 11.88 6.56
C MET A 132 -1.80 11.21 7.88
N GLU A 133 -0.92 11.26 8.87
CA GLU A 133 -1.23 10.82 10.23
C GLU A 133 -0.87 11.94 11.21
N ARG A 134 -1.86 12.38 12.01
CA ARG A 134 -1.68 13.47 13.00
C ARG A 134 -1.04 14.74 12.39
N GLY A 135 -1.46 15.08 11.17
CA GLY A 135 -1.01 16.29 10.47
C GLY A 135 0.36 16.18 9.80
N ARG A 136 1.03 15.03 9.86
CA ARG A 136 2.33 14.79 9.21
C ARG A 136 2.21 13.78 8.08
N PRO A 137 2.99 13.93 6.99
CA PRO A 137 3.17 12.88 6.00
C PRO A 137 3.63 11.59 6.68
N LYS A 138 2.94 10.49 6.37
CA LYS A 138 3.31 9.17 6.87
C LYS A 138 3.69 8.20 5.75
N ALA A 139 3.13 8.38 4.57
CA ALA A 139 3.55 7.68 3.36
C ALA A 139 3.21 8.50 2.12
N HIS A 140 4.09 8.41 1.12
CA HIS A 140 3.86 8.93 -0.22
C HIS A 140 4.46 7.93 -1.22
N LEU A 141 3.62 7.07 -1.78
CA LEU A 141 4.04 6.25 -2.92
C LEU A 141 3.67 6.95 -4.22
N TYR A 142 4.52 6.86 -5.23
CA TYR A 142 4.26 7.38 -6.56
C TYR A 142 4.37 6.26 -7.59
N MET A 143 3.37 6.14 -8.46
CA MET A 143 3.34 5.21 -9.59
C MET A 143 3.39 5.99 -10.90
N TYR A 144 4.52 5.91 -11.61
CA TYR A 144 4.68 6.48 -12.94
C TYR A 144 3.99 5.63 -14.00
N PHE A 145 3.23 6.27 -14.89
CA PHE A 145 2.47 5.57 -15.92
C PHE A 145 3.21 5.46 -17.25
N GLY A 146 4.15 6.37 -17.54
CA GLY A 146 4.80 6.44 -18.85
C GLY A 146 3.95 7.12 -19.93
N TYR A 147 2.83 7.74 -19.54
CA TYR A 147 1.94 8.51 -20.40
C TYR A 147 1.16 9.53 -19.58
N ASP A 148 0.65 10.55 -20.27
CA ASP A 148 -0.10 11.62 -19.61
C ASP A 148 -1.52 11.20 -19.22
N VAL A 149 -1.98 11.65 -18.05
CA VAL A 149 -3.33 11.44 -17.54
C VAL A 149 -3.91 12.73 -16.97
N GLU A 150 -5.25 12.77 -16.87
CA GLU A 150 -5.92 13.90 -16.24
C GLU A 150 -5.57 13.97 -14.73
N PRO A 151 -5.07 15.12 -14.24
CA PRO A 151 -4.73 15.28 -12.84
C PRO A 151 -6.01 15.38 -11.98
N THR A 152 -6.00 14.66 -10.86
CA THR A 152 -7.08 14.70 -9.85
C THR A 152 -6.57 15.11 -8.47
N CYS A 153 -5.25 15.15 -8.26
CA CYS A 153 -4.66 15.72 -7.07
C CYS A 153 -4.84 17.25 -7.07
N THR A 154 -5.13 17.81 -5.89
CA THR A 154 -5.07 19.27 -5.71
C THR A 154 -3.65 19.70 -5.37
N GLU A 155 -3.21 20.86 -5.85
CA GLU A 155 -1.90 21.43 -5.47
C GLU A 155 -1.74 21.54 -3.95
N ARG A 156 -2.81 21.97 -3.26
CA ARG A 156 -2.85 22.06 -1.79
C ARG A 156 -2.60 20.71 -1.11
N LEU A 157 -3.02 19.60 -1.71
CA LEU A 157 -2.78 18.27 -1.14
C LEU A 157 -1.31 17.88 -1.32
N LEU A 158 -0.76 18.09 -2.52
CA LEU A 158 0.63 17.73 -2.85
C LEU A 158 1.64 18.54 -2.03
N ALA A 159 1.42 19.84 -1.85
CA ALA A 159 2.28 20.73 -1.07
C ALA A 159 2.41 20.35 0.42
N ARG A 160 1.65 19.35 0.90
CA ARG A 160 1.77 18.83 2.27
C ARG A 160 2.81 17.72 2.40
N PHE A 161 3.32 17.21 1.28
CA PHE A 161 4.27 16.10 1.19
C PHE A 161 5.63 16.53 0.62
N GLU A 162 5.82 17.84 0.41
CA GLU A 162 7.09 18.49 0.07
C GLU A 162 7.91 18.87 1.32
#